data_AF-Q2BXB6-F1
#
_entry.id   AF-Q2BXB6-F1
#
_cell.length_a   1.000
_cell.length_b   1.000
_cell.length_c   1.000
_cell.angle_alpha   90.00
_cell.angle_beta   90.00
_cell.angle_gamma   90.00
#
_symmetry.space_group_name_H-M   'P 1'
#
loop_
_entity.id
_entity.type
_entity.pdbx_description
1 polymer ?
#
loop_
_entity_poly.entity_id
_entity_poly.type
_entity_poly.pdbx_seq_one_letter_code
_entity_poly.pdbx_strand_id
1 'polypeptide(L)'
;MKIKILAAIVSMSISSFAVADSSSNLIKYANPMIGTNSHGDFSHGNKMPYVATPIPMTLWTPQMNDGSWAYAYYHCSDKDRACVDSSVVDPITGFRQSHLPSPWIGDYGHFSLMPIPADSDVGSLKIPTDAVISSENLGKFKVNAP
;
A
#
# COMPACT_ATOMS: atom_id res chain seq x y z
N MET A 1 -49.24 -24.62 -37.64
CA MET A 1 -48.98 -23.19 -37.33
C MET A 1 -48.78 -22.92 -35.84
N LYS A 2 -49.57 -23.51 -34.93
CA LYS A 2 -49.50 -23.28 -33.47
C LYS A 2 -48.17 -23.66 -32.79
N ILE A 3 -47.51 -24.74 -33.24
CA ILE A 3 -46.22 -25.22 -32.68
C ILE A 3 -45.04 -24.29 -33.04
N LYS A 4 -45.04 -23.67 -34.23
CA LYS A 4 -43.98 -22.74 -34.65
C LYS A 4 -44.04 -21.41 -33.88
N ILE A 5 -45.24 -20.97 -33.51
CA ILE A 5 -45.47 -19.76 -32.69
C ILE A 5 -45.01 -20.01 -31.25
N LEU A 6 -45.25 -21.20 -30.70
CA LEU A 6 -44.84 -21.55 -29.34
C LEU A 6 -43.30 -21.64 -29.19
N ALA A 7 -42.61 -22.21 -30.19
CA ALA A 7 -41.15 -22.28 -30.21
C ALA A 7 -40.47 -20.90 -30.31
N ALA A 8 -41.09 -19.96 -31.05
CA ALA A 8 -40.58 -18.59 -31.16
C ALA A 8 -40.69 -17.80 -29.84
N ILE A 9 -41.77 -18.02 -29.07
CA ILE A 9 -41.97 -17.37 -27.77
C ILE A 9 -40.96 -17.91 -26.74
N VAL A 10 -40.70 -19.21 -26.72
CA VAL A 10 -39.70 -19.83 -25.82
C VAL A 10 -38.28 -19.36 -26.15
N SER A 11 -37.94 -19.19 -27.44
CA SER A 11 -36.62 -18.68 -27.85
C SER A 11 -36.42 -17.20 -27.51
N MET A 12 -37.48 -16.40 -27.44
CA MET A 12 -37.42 -14.97 -27.13
C MET A 12 -37.30 -14.71 -25.61
N SER A 13 -37.72 -15.65 -24.76
CA SER A 13 -37.61 -15.53 -23.30
C SER A 13 -36.22 -15.88 -22.75
N ILE A 14 -35.33 -16.51 -23.53
CA ILE A 14 -34.01 -16.95 -23.05
C ILE A 14 -32.91 -15.87 -23.26
N SER A 15 -33.21 -14.77 -23.95
CA SER A 15 -32.20 -13.79 -24.38
C SER A 15 -31.91 -12.64 -23.41
N SER A 16 -32.49 -12.63 -22.19
CA SER A 16 -32.41 -11.47 -21.28
C SER A 16 -31.86 -11.78 -19.88
N PHE A 17 -30.75 -12.52 -19.81
CA PHE A 17 -29.90 -12.55 -18.61
C PHE A 17 -28.48 -12.10 -18.97
N ALA A 18 -28.33 -10.86 -19.43
CA ALA A 18 -27.06 -10.18 -19.32
C ALA A 18 -26.96 -9.67 -17.86
N VAL A 19 -26.29 -10.42 -17.01
CA VAL A 19 -25.84 -9.90 -15.71
C VAL A 19 -24.83 -8.80 -16.04
N ALA A 20 -25.28 -7.55 -15.98
CA ALA A 20 -24.36 -6.42 -16.00
C ALA A 20 -23.50 -6.54 -14.74
N ASP A 21 -22.25 -6.95 -14.90
CA ASP A 21 -21.25 -6.91 -13.83
C ASP A 21 -20.97 -5.43 -13.51
N SER A 22 -21.81 -4.89 -12.64
CA SER A 22 -21.62 -3.60 -11.99
C SER A 22 -20.90 -3.84 -10.67
N SER A 23 -19.84 -4.64 -10.67
CA SER A 23 -18.94 -4.70 -9.52
C SER A 23 -18.32 -3.31 -9.35
N SER A 24 -18.95 -2.50 -8.50
CA SER A 24 -18.36 -1.28 -8.00
C SER A 24 -16.97 -1.64 -7.48
N ASN A 25 -15.92 -1.05 -8.04
CA ASN A 25 -14.55 -1.34 -7.62
C ASN A 25 -14.40 -0.96 -6.13
N LEU A 26 -14.57 -1.94 -5.23
CA LEU A 26 -14.59 -1.73 -3.78
C LEU A 26 -13.20 -1.36 -3.25
N ILE A 27 -12.15 -1.64 -4.02
CA ILE A 27 -10.76 -1.36 -3.65
C ILE A 27 -10.57 0.14 -3.41
N LYS A 28 -11.30 1.01 -4.11
CA LYS A 28 -11.25 2.47 -3.91
C LYS A 28 -11.53 2.94 -2.46
N TYR A 29 -12.23 2.13 -1.67
CA TYR A 29 -12.49 2.43 -0.26
C TYR A 29 -11.38 1.95 0.68
N ALA A 30 -10.53 1.04 0.23
CA ALA A 30 -9.39 0.59 1.00
C ALA A 30 -8.34 1.72 1.06
N ASN A 31 -7.92 2.09 2.26
CA ASN A 31 -6.83 3.05 2.46
C ASN A 31 -5.72 2.37 3.28
N PRO A 32 -4.57 2.06 2.66
CA PRO A 32 -3.45 1.39 3.33
C PRO A 32 -2.77 2.27 4.39
N MET A 33 -3.09 3.57 4.44
CA MET A 33 -2.54 4.52 5.41
C MET A 33 -3.22 4.43 6.79
N ILE A 34 -4.39 3.80 6.88
CA ILE A 34 -5.12 3.69 8.15
C ILE A 34 -4.31 2.87 9.14
N GLY A 35 -4.04 3.46 10.31
CA GLY A 35 -3.26 2.83 11.39
C GLY A 35 -1.74 2.83 11.19
N THR A 36 -1.24 3.53 10.17
CA THR A 36 0.21 3.72 9.92
C THR A 36 0.82 4.86 10.73
N ASN A 37 0.01 5.69 11.39
CA ASN A 37 0.49 6.67 12.36
C ASN A 37 0.78 5.99 13.71
N SER A 38 1.88 5.27 13.82
CA SER A 38 2.19 4.45 15.01
C SER A 38 3.68 4.53 15.33
N HIS A 39 4.03 4.51 16.61
CA HIS A 39 5.42 4.47 17.11
C HIS A 39 5.49 3.64 18.40
N GLY A 40 6.66 3.59 19.03
CA GLY A 40 6.93 2.79 20.21
C GLY A 40 5.96 3.02 21.36
N ASP A 41 5.69 4.27 21.72
CA ASP A 41 4.88 4.58 22.91
C ASP A 41 3.39 4.61 22.64
N PHE A 42 2.99 4.89 21.40
CA PHE A 42 1.59 5.06 21.05
C PHE A 42 1.24 4.48 19.69
N SER A 43 0.17 3.69 19.69
CA SER A 43 -0.31 2.98 18.51
C SER A 43 -1.69 3.47 18.09
N HIS A 44 -1.83 3.80 16.80
CA HIS A 44 -3.12 3.95 16.13
C HIS A 44 -3.48 2.71 15.28
N GLY A 45 -2.76 1.60 15.44
CA GLY A 45 -3.03 0.35 14.74
C GLY A 45 -1.79 -0.51 14.43
N ASN A 46 -0.59 0.10 14.46
CA ASN A 46 0.69 -0.54 14.11
C ASN A 46 0.62 -1.25 12.75
N LYS A 47 0.03 -0.58 11.76
CA LYS A 47 -0.05 -1.07 10.39
C LYS A 47 1.05 -0.42 9.54
N MET A 48 1.41 -1.11 8.47
CA MET A 48 2.27 -0.58 7.42
C MET A 48 1.49 -0.55 6.10
N PRO A 49 1.78 0.40 5.21
CA PRO A 49 1.09 0.52 3.94
C PRO A 49 1.60 -0.54 2.95
N TYR A 50 1.24 -1.80 3.21
CA TYR A 50 1.67 -2.93 2.39
C TYR A 50 0.98 -2.96 1.03
N VAL A 51 1.78 -3.25 0.00
CA VAL A 51 1.34 -3.60 -1.34
C VAL A 51 1.55 -5.08 -1.53
N ALA A 52 0.46 -5.84 -1.66
CA ALA A 52 0.51 -7.27 -1.90
C ALA A 52 -0.83 -7.83 -2.40
N THR A 53 -0.80 -9.08 -2.85
CA THR A 53 -2.01 -9.89 -3.06
C THR A 53 -2.52 -10.47 -1.73
N PRO A 54 -3.77 -10.98 -1.66
CA PRO A 54 -4.23 -11.72 -0.49
C PRO A 54 -3.33 -12.92 -0.17
N ILE A 55 -3.05 -13.13 1.12
CA ILE A 55 -2.19 -14.21 1.66
C ILE A 55 -0.82 -14.26 0.95
N PRO A 56 -0.07 -13.14 0.94
CA PRO A 56 1.18 -13.09 0.23
C PRO A 56 2.27 -13.78 1.05
N MET A 57 3.21 -14.42 0.35
CA MET A 57 4.49 -14.80 0.96
C MET A 57 5.36 -13.57 1.19
N THR A 58 5.21 -12.53 0.37
CA THR A 58 6.07 -11.34 0.38
C THR A 58 5.25 -10.06 0.34
N LEU A 59 5.49 -9.16 1.29
CA LEU A 59 4.87 -7.82 1.33
C LEU A 59 5.87 -6.78 0.85
N TRP A 60 5.38 -5.70 0.25
CA TRP A 60 6.19 -4.54 -0.12
C TRP A 60 5.70 -3.29 0.59
N THR A 61 6.60 -2.51 1.18
CA THR A 61 6.27 -1.25 1.86
C THR A 61 7.36 -0.22 1.59
N PRO A 62 7.04 1.09 1.50
CA PRO A 62 8.05 2.13 1.68
C PRO A 62 8.78 1.95 3.01
N GLN A 63 10.05 2.32 3.02
CA GLN A 63 10.92 2.34 4.19
C GLN A 63 11.39 3.77 4.46
N MET A 64 11.24 4.21 5.70
CA MET A 64 11.81 5.43 6.27
C MET A 64 12.90 5.09 7.30
N ASN A 65 12.72 3.99 8.03
CA ASN A 65 13.67 3.50 9.03
C ASN A 65 13.96 2.01 8.85
N ASP A 66 15.14 1.57 9.26
CA ASP A 66 15.53 0.16 9.18
C ASP A 66 14.95 -0.71 10.32
N GLY A 67 14.50 -0.05 11.40
CA GLY A 67 13.91 -0.71 12.57
C GLY A 67 12.52 -1.29 12.36
N SER A 68 11.91 -1.68 13.48
CA SER A 68 10.58 -2.33 13.53
C SER A 68 9.42 -1.45 13.06
N TRP A 69 9.53 -0.13 13.21
CA TRP A 69 8.61 0.84 12.60
C TRP A 69 9.24 1.36 11.30
N ALA A 70 9.36 0.49 10.31
CA ALA A 70 10.00 0.84 9.05
C ALA A 70 9.25 1.94 8.27
N TYR A 71 7.99 2.24 8.60
CA TYR A 71 7.20 3.33 8.06
C TYR A 71 6.30 3.93 9.14
N ALA A 72 6.16 5.26 9.18
CA ALA A 72 5.09 5.91 9.91
C ALA A 72 4.54 7.12 9.14
N TYR A 73 3.24 7.36 9.27
CA TYR A 73 2.58 8.49 8.63
C TYR A 73 2.94 9.84 9.25
N TYR A 74 3.17 9.88 10.57
CA TYR A 74 3.51 11.12 11.27
C TYR A 74 5.01 11.23 11.45
N HIS A 75 5.53 12.39 11.08
CA HIS A 75 6.95 12.73 11.15
C HIS A 75 7.30 13.16 12.56
N CYS A 76 8.23 12.44 13.15
CA CYS A 76 8.75 12.75 14.46
C CYS A 76 10.10 13.44 14.27
N SER A 77 10.09 14.78 14.28
CA SER A 77 11.34 15.56 14.28
C SER A 77 12.05 15.37 15.62
N ASP A 78 13.39 15.38 15.65
CA ASP A 78 14.20 15.34 16.89
C ASP A 78 13.81 16.41 17.94
N LYS A 79 12.99 17.38 17.56
CA LYS A 79 12.46 18.46 18.41
C LYS A 79 11.11 18.14 19.07
N ASP A 80 10.40 17.12 18.62
CA ASP A 80 9.12 16.72 19.18
C ASP A 80 9.32 15.75 20.36
N ARG A 81 9.01 16.21 21.57
CA ARG A 81 9.18 15.42 22.82
C ARG A 81 8.28 14.19 22.92
N ALA A 82 7.39 13.98 21.96
CA ALA A 82 6.54 12.78 21.84
C ALA A 82 7.25 11.64 21.10
N CYS A 83 8.42 11.90 20.53
CA CYS A 83 9.20 10.93 19.78
C CYS A 83 10.21 10.27 20.72
N VAL A 84 9.81 9.19 21.40
CA VAL A 84 10.70 8.49 22.35
C VAL A 84 11.76 7.66 21.62
N ASP A 85 11.65 7.54 20.30
CA ASP A 85 12.57 6.84 19.43
C ASP A 85 12.82 7.71 18.18
N SER A 86 14.08 8.05 17.87
CA SER A 86 14.55 8.83 16.71
C SER A 86 14.36 8.11 15.36
N SER A 87 13.27 7.39 15.26
CA SER A 87 13.08 6.23 14.40
C SER A 87 12.14 6.51 13.26
N VAL A 88 11.69 7.76 13.12
CA VAL A 88 11.01 8.26 11.92
C VAL A 88 11.47 9.69 11.65
N VAL A 89 12.70 9.81 11.13
CA VAL A 89 13.22 11.06 10.55
C VAL A 89 13.10 10.93 9.03
N ASP A 90 12.45 11.89 8.39
CA ASP A 90 12.28 11.89 6.93
C ASP A 90 13.61 11.85 6.18
N PRO A 91 13.65 11.18 5.00
CA PRO A 91 12.53 10.77 4.13
C PRO A 91 12.51 9.28 3.78
N ILE A 92 11.63 8.84 2.86
CA ILE A 92 11.66 7.46 2.34
C ILE A 92 13.04 7.17 1.74
N THR A 93 13.69 6.13 2.27
CA THR A 93 15.04 5.68 1.93
C THR A 93 15.04 4.46 0.99
N GLY A 94 13.88 3.84 0.76
CA GLY A 94 13.72 2.75 -0.18
C GLY A 94 12.36 2.06 -0.10
N PHE A 95 12.22 0.97 -0.84
CA PHE A 95 11.07 0.06 -0.81
C PHE A 95 11.52 -1.28 -0.26
N ARG A 96 11.00 -1.63 0.90
CA ARG A 96 11.34 -2.83 1.66
C ARG A 96 10.43 -3.97 1.26
N GLN A 97 11.05 -5.09 0.95
CA GLN A 97 10.43 -6.40 0.96
C GLN A 97 10.34 -6.88 2.41
N SER A 98 9.15 -7.22 2.91
CA SER A 98 8.92 -7.47 4.32
C SER A 98 8.07 -8.72 4.58
N HIS A 99 8.29 -9.31 5.75
CA HIS A 99 7.46 -10.37 6.35
C HIS A 99 6.96 -9.96 7.74
N LEU A 100 7.10 -8.68 8.11
CA LEU A 100 6.83 -8.17 9.45
C LEU A 100 5.33 -8.28 9.80
N PRO A 101 4.96 -9.10 10.80
CA PRO A 101 3.56 -9.22 11.22
C PRO A 101 3.16 -8.11 12.18
N SER A 102 4.13 -7.60 12.96
CA SER A 102 3.97 -6.46 13.87
C SER A 102 5.35 -5.89 14.23
N PRO A 103 5.44 -4.60 14.60
CA PRO A 103 6.71 -3.98 14.99
C PRO A 103 7.38 -4.69 16.18
N TRP A 104 6.59 -5.27 17.09
CA TRP A 104 7.11 -5.96 18.28
C TRP A 104 7.80 -7.29 17.99
N ILE A 105 7.40 -7.95 16.91
CA ILE A 105 8.04 -9.20 16.45
C ILE A 105 9.27 -8.90 15.59
N GLY A 106 9.27 -7.76 14.91
CA GLY A 106 10.29 -7.42 13.92
C GLY A 106 10.09 -8.15 12.59
N ASP A 107 11.05 -7.95 11.71
CA ASP A 107 11.04 -8.49 10.34
C ASP A 107 12.20 -9.48 10.14
N TYR A 108 12.09 -10.33 9.13
CA TYR A 108 13.13 -11.31 8.79
C TYR A 108 13.30 -11.44 7.29
N GLY A 109 14.53 -11.76 6.87
CA GLY A 109 14.87 -11.97 5.45
C GLY A 109 14.45 -10.82 4.54
N HIS A 110 14.45 -9.59 5.06
CA HIS A 110 14.03 -8.40 4.35
C HIS A 110 15.22 -7.75 3.64
N PHE A 111 14.93 -7.04 2.56
CA PHE A 111 15.87 -6.16 1.89
C PHE A 111 15.11 -4.99 1.27
N SER A 112 15.84 -3.92 0.93
CA SER A 112 15.25 -2.70 0.41
C SER A 112 15.90 -2.29 -0.90
N LEU A 113 15.06 -1.81 -1.82
CA LEU A 113 15.48 -1.30 -3.12
C LEU A 113 15.13 0.18 -3.22
N MET A 114 16.10 1.00 -3.61
CA MET A 114 15.89 2.42 -3.86
C MET A 114 16.31 2.74 -5.29
N PRO A 115 15.38 3.06 -6.20
CA PRO A 115 15.76 3.51 -7.54
C PRO A 115 16.42 4.89 -7.42
N ILE A 116 17.58 5.05 -8.04
CA ILE A 116 18.30 6.32 -8.11
C ILE A 116 18.66 6.63 -9.57
N PRO A 117 18.72 7.91 -9.98
CA PRO A 117 19.32 8.30 -11.26
C PRO A 117 20.74 7.72 -11.42
N ALA A 118 21.11 7.34 -12.64
CA ALA A 118 22.42 6.74 -12.91
C ALA A 118 23.59 7.64 -12.48
N ASP A 119 23.42 8.96 -12.56
CA ASP A 119 24.44 9.96 -12.24
C ASP A 119 24.38 10.43 -10.77
N SER A 120 23.60 9.77 -9.91
CA SER A 120 23.43 10.17 -8.51
C SER A 120 24.12 9.21 -7.54
N ASP A 121 24.60 9.75 -6.43
CA ASP A 121 25.22 8.95 -5.38
C ASP A 121 24.19 8.06 -4.66
N VAL A 122 24.61 6.87 -4.24
CA VAL A 122 23.77 5.96 -3.45
C VAL A 122 23.33 6.66 -2.16
N GLY A 123 22.02 6.70 -1.92
CA GLY A 123 21.42 7.35 -0.74
C GLY A 123 21.21 8.87 -0.87
N SER A 124 21.55 9.47 -2.01
CA SER A 124 21.31 10.89 -2.27
C SER A 124 19.83 11.19 -2.54
N LEU A 125 19.10 10.25 -3.15
CA LEU A 125 17.69 10.42 -3.45
C LEU A 125 16.83 10.20 -2.22
N LYS A 126 15.93 11.15 -1.99
CA LYS A 126 15.06 11.25 -0.83
C LYS A 126 13.64 11.53 -1.32
N ILE A 127 12.72 10.57 -1.19
CA ILE A 127 11.34 10.76 -1.67
C ILE A 127 10.54 11.45 -0.56
N PRO A 128 9.94 12.63 -0.83
CA PRO A 128 9.12 13.30 0.16
C PRO A 128 7.90 12.46 0.52
N THR A 129 7.47 12.62 1.77
CA THR A 129 6.51 11.76 2.46
C THR A 129 5.06 12.06 2.13
N ASP A 130 4.83 13.13 1.38
CA ASP A 130 3.55 13.48 0.76
C ASP A 130 3.20 12.60 -0.46
N ALA A 131 4.05 11.65 -0.83
CA ALA A 131 3.73 10.62 -1.80
C ALA A 131 2.63 9.69 -1.25
N VAL A 132 1.36 10.10 -1.43
CA VAL A 132 0.17 9.41 -0.92
C VAL A 132 0.02 8.03 -1.58
N ILE A 133 0.14 6.98 -0.78
CA ILE A 133 -0.24 5.61 -1.19
C ILE A 133 -1.75 5.48 -1.01
N SER A 134 -2.49 5.47 -2.12
CA SER A 134 -3.94 5.20 -2.13
C SER A 134 -4.23 3.88 -2.84
N SER A 135 -5.42 3.32 -2.63
CA SER A 135 -5.90 2.15 -3.36
C SER A 135 -5.87 2.31 -4.89
N GLU A 136 -6.09 3.51 -5.39
CA GLU A 136 -6.06 3.84 -6.83
C GLU A 136 -4.63 4.00 -7.37
N ASN A 137 -3.66 4.24 -6.48
CA ASN A 137 -2.25 4.47 -6.79
C ASN A 137 -1.32 3.54 -6.00
N LEU A 138 -1.78 2.33 -5.68
CA LEU A 138 -1.01 1.33 -4.92
C LEU A 138 0.37 1.14 -5.57
N GLY A 139 1.43 1.42 -4.81
CA GLY A 139 2.82 1.27 -5.26
C GLY A 139 3.33 2.36 -6.20
N LYS A 140 2.59 3.44 -6.46
CA LYS A 140 3.07 4.58 -7.26
C LYS A 140 3.60 5.68 -6.35
N PHE A 141 4.88 6.00 -6.51
CA PHE A 141 5.52 7.11 -5.84
C PHE A 141 5.99 8.11 -6.90
N LYS A 142 5.58 9.37 -6.76
CA LYS A 142 6.06 10.43 -7.64
C LYS A 142 7.34 10.99 -7.03
N VAL A 143 8.45 10.75 -7.69
CA VAL A 143 9.72 11.39 -7.36
C VAL A 143 9.78 12.71 -8.12
N ASN A 144 9.87 13.83 -7.41
CA ASN A 144 10.23 15.09 -8.06
C ASN A 144 11.74 15.02 -8.33
N ALA A 145 12.12 14.91 -9.61
CA ALA A 145 13.51 15.07 -10.01
C ALA A 145 13.99 16.48 -9.61
N PRO A 146 15.28 16.65 -9.25
CA PRO A 146 15.85 17.96 -8.97
C PRO A 146 15.77 18.91 -10.18
#